data_AF-A0A4U3M9R4-F1
#
_entry.id   AF-A0A4U3M9R4-F1
#
_cell.length_a   1.000
_cell.length_b   1.000
_cell.length_c   1.000
_cell.angle_alpha   90.00
_cell.angle_beta   90.00
_cell.angle_gamma   90.00
#
_symmetry.space_group_name_H-M   'P 1'
#
loop_
_entity.id
_entity.type
_entity.pdbx_description
1 polymer ?
#
loop_
_entity_poly.entity_id
_entity_poly.type
_entity_poly.pdbx_seq_one_letter_code
_entity_poly.pdbx_strand_id
1 'polypeptide(L)'
;MSQQAQENLQQLEEQGKIDYYVNAFDIVSMLNRNKKGVDEIGRVHYLLPKTFTTTFDLTDKYGSSHDFGQYQLNPDGTPKEANLKEHGYIFAAGVKVSKLIDKYLGKIMDASGESLAKNSLQFLLSLLSEENRQKIIKEYEKIIHEAKIASQWQGKVSRIQKSLASASGSQKIELRSELAELVAKQAQQAGKEYELLVKNILQEAEDEVQTVSKEIRESAMNIRQYLSYAEVQAMIAPYEKSRLWDSAEATNTSNQAKQYKQKLTDFSGKLTTVAKNIQAYDQQARSSLFQK
;
A
#
# COMPACT_ATOMS: atom_id res chain seq x y z
N MET A 1 19.96 -25.06 1.20
CA MET A 1 19.21 -25.61 2.35
C MET A 1 19.60 -27.08 2.48
N SER A 2 19.77 -27.62 3.69
CA SER A 2 20.06 -29.06 3.85
C SER A 2 18.81 -29.89 3.57
N GLN A 3 18.99 -31.14 3.15
CA GLN A 3 17.89 -32.07 2.89
C GLN A 3 17.02 -32.27 4.15
N GLN A 4 17.66 -32.37 5.31
CA GLN A 4 16.97 -32.41 6.61
C GLN A 4 16.11 -31.17 6.89
N ALA A 5 16.57 -29.98 6.51
CA ALA A 5 15.79 -28.76 6.72
C ALA A 5 14.55 -28.71 5.81
N GLN A 6 14.65 -29.26 4.59
CA GLN A 6 13.51 -29.38 3.68
C GLN A 6 12.47 -30.38 4.21
N GLU A 7 12.92 -31.55 4.68
CA GLU A 7 12.03 -32.56 5.28
C GLU A 7 11.32 -32.03 6.54
N ASN A 8 12.04 -31.31 7.40
CA ASN A 8 11.45 -30.70 8.59
C ASN A 8 10.41 -29.62 8.24
N LEU A 9 10.67 -28.79 7.23
CA LEU A 9 9.72 -27.77 6.77
C LEU A 9 8.48 -28.42 6.16
N GLN A 10 8.65 -29.44 5.33
CA GLN A 10 7.55 -30.17 4.72
C GLN A 10 6.67 -30.83 5.78
N GLN A 11 7.27 -31.43 6.82
CA GLN A 11 6.53 -32.01 7.93
C GLN A 11 5.77 -30.97 8.76
N LEU A 12 6.35 -29.78 8.98
CA LEU A 12 5.69 -28.68 9.69
C LEU A 12 4.55 -28.05 8.88
N GLU A 13 4.71 -27.96 7.56
CA GLU A 13 3.70 -27.50 6.61
C GLU A 13 2.51 -28.48 6.56
N GLU A 14 2.77 -29.79 6.43
CA GLU A 14 1.75 -30.84 6.49
C GLU A 14 0.97 -30.85 7.81
N GLN A 15 1.61 -30.44 8.90
CA GLN A 15 0.99 -30.33 10.23
C GLN A 15 0.29 -28.99 10.47
N GLY A 16 0.39 -28.02 9.55
CA GLY A 16 -0.15 -26.67 9.72
C GLY A 16 0.46 -25.90 10.90
N LYS A 17 1.73 -26.19 11.26
CA LYS A 17 2.41 -25.70 12.48
C LYS A 17 3.40 -24.57 12.22
N ILE A 18 3.38 -23.96 11.04
CA ILE A 18 4.29 -22.86 10.72
C ILE A 18 3.58 -21.54 11.01
N ASP A 19 4.01 -20.84 12.04
CA ASP A 19 3.56 -19.48 12.36
C ASP A 19 4.64 -18.47 11.95
N TYR A 20 4.28 -17.51 11.10
CA TYR A 20 5.15 -16.42 10.66
C TYR A 20 4.73 -15.11 11.30
N TYR A 21 5.54 -14.60 12.23
CA TYR A 21 5.37 -13.28 12.81
C TYR A 21 6.14 -12.24 12.01
N VAL A 22 5.43 -11.21 11.55
CA VAL A 22 6.00 -10.23 10.64
C VAL A 22 5.66 -8.80 10.97
N ASN A 23 6.60 -7.92 10.65
CA ASN A 23 6.37 -6.49 10.61
C ASN A 23 5.99 -6.07 9.19
N ALA A 24 4.81 -5.45 9.02
CA ALA A 24 4.36 -4.93 7.72
C ALA A 24 5.30 -3.85 7.16
N PHE A 25 6.09 -3.23 8.03
CA PHE A 25 7.05 -2.22 7.66
C PHE A 25 8.44 -2.79 7.45
N ASP A 26 8.69 -4.10 7.57
CA ASP A 26 10.00 -4.67 7.28
C ASP A 26 10.05 -5.21 5.85
N ILE A 27 11.02 -4.74 5.07
CA ILE A 27 11.23 -5.18 3.68
C ILE A 27 11.52 -6.68 3.59
N VAL A 28 12.26 -7.23 4.55
CA VAL A 28 12.59 -8.67 4.54
C VAL A 28 11.35 -9.49 4.86
N SER A 29 10.60 -9.09 5.89
CA SER A 29 9.32 -9.70 6.25
C SER A 29 8.32 -9.70 5.09
N MET A 30 8.28 -8.64 4.27
CA MET A 30 7.31 -8.47 3.19
C MET A 30 7.74 -9.04 1.83
N LEU A 31 8.95 -9.59 1.73
CA LEU A 31 9.47 -10.21 0.52
C LEU A 31 8.57 -11.38 0.07
N ASN A 32 8.20 -11.41 -1.21
CA ASN A 32 7.38 -12.46 -1.86
C ASN A 32 5.97 -12.68 -1.28
N ARG A 33 5.50 -11.91 -0.30
CA ARG A 33 4.18 -12.13 0.32
C ARG A 33 2.98 -11.88 -0.59
N ASN A 34 3.19 -11.15 -1.68
CA ASN A 34 2.21 -10.97 -2.75
C ASN A 34 2.20 -12.11 -3.79
N LYS A 35 3.06 -13.13 -3.64
CA LYS A 35 3.09 -14.30 -4.52
C LYS A 35 2.11 -15.35 -4.00
N LYS A 36 1.45 -16.03 -4.94
CA LYS A 36 0.56 -17.16 -4.64
C LYS A 36 1.34 -18.27 -3.92
N GLY A 37 0.72 -18.89 -2.93
CA GLY A 37 1.32 -20.00 -2.19
C GLY A 37 2.20 -19.60 -1.01
N VAL A 38 2.73 -18.36 -0.92
CA VAL A 38 3.67 -17.96 0.15
C VAL A 38 2.98 -17.83 1.51
N ASP A 39 1.86 -17.10 1.55
CA ASP A 39 1.03 -16.99 2.77
C ASP A 39 0.18 -18.25 3.00
N GLU A 40 0.27 -19.26 2.12
CA GLU A 40 -0.45 -20.55 2.24
C GLU A 40 0.41 -21.64 2.92
N ILE A 41 1.74 -21.46 3.00
CA ILE A 41 2.70 -22.39 3.65
C ILE A 41 2.50 -22.45 5.18
N GLY A 42 1.97 -21.36 5.77
CA GLY A 42 1.82 -21.25 7.21
C GLY A 42 0.90 -20.11 7.60
N ARG A 43 0.54 -20.04 8.88
CA ARG A 43 -0.28 -18.97 9.42
C ARG A 43 0.57 -17.71 9.60
N VAL A 44 0.06 -16.61 9.10
CA VAL A 44 0.76 -15.33 9.11
C VAL A 44 0.16 -14.40 10.16
N HIS A 45 1.01 -13.93 11.08
CA HIS A 45 0.68 -13.01 12.15
C HIS A 45 1.34 -11.65 11.90
N TYR A 46 0.53 -10.66 11.53
CA TYR A 46 1.00 -9.28 11.41
C TYR A 46 1.15 -8.67 12.81
N LEU A 47 2.34 -8.23 13.15
CA LEU A 47 2.62 -7.60 14.43
C LEU A 47 2.31 -6.10 14.39
N LEU A 48 1.84 -5.56 15.51
CA LEU A 48 1.72 -4.11 15.68
C LEU A 48 3.10 -3.50 15.91
N PRO A 49 3.56 -2.60 15.02
CA PRO A 49 4.87 -2.01 15.15
C PRO A 49 4.93 -1.04 16.33
N LYS A 50 6.11 -0.90 16.93
CA LYS A 50 6.35 0.07 18.00
C LYS A 50 6.41 1.49 17.46
N THR A 51 6.98 1.66 16.28
CA THR A 51 7.20 2.92 15.59
C THR A 51 6.87 2.78 14.11
N PHE A 52 6.61 3.91 13.45
CA PHE A 52 6.42 3.96 11.99
C PHE A 52 7.75 4.31 11.33
N THR A 53 8.67 3.34 11.36
CA THR A 53 10.00 3.45 10.75
C THR A 53 10.13 2.53 9.55
N THR A 54 11.09 2.85 8.71
CA THR A 54 11.56 2.05 7.59
C THR A 54 12.66 1.09 8.05
N THR A 55 12.98 0.09 7.23
CA THR A 55 14.14 -0.80 7.44
C THR A 55 15.46 -0.02 7.41
N PHE A 56 15.48 1.18 6.84
CA PHE A 56 16.67 2.02 6.69
C PHE A 56 16.82 3.10 7.76
N ASP A 57 15.89 3.19 8.73
CA ASP A 57 15.98 4.10 9.85
C ASP A 57 16.95 3.58 10.93
N LEU A 58 18.25 3.62 10.63
CA LEU A 58 19.32 3.03 11.46
C LEU A 58 19.73 3.87 12.69
N THR A 59 18.89 4.81 13.13
CA THR A 59 19.23 5.69 14.27
C THR A 59 18.65 5.15 15.58
N ASP A 60 19.43 5.19 16.67
CA ASP A 60 19.07 4.70 18.00
C ASP A 60 17.72 5.23 18.52
N LYS A 61 17.32 6.43 18.07
CA LYS A 61 16.07 7.08 18.50
C LYS A 61 14.81 6.36 18.03
N TYR A 62 14.85 5.76 16.85
CA TYR A 62 13.67 5.22 16.19
C TYR A 62 13.78 3.72 15.87
N GLY A 63 15.00 3.23 15.61
CA GLY A 63 15.32 1.86 15.23
C GLY A 63 14.76 1.45 13.86
N SER A 64 15.42 0.50 13.22
CA SER A 64 15.00 -0.05 11.93
C SER A 64 13.75 -0.90 12.13
N SER A 65 12.76 -0.84 11.24
CA SER A 65 11.61 -1.74 11.31
C SER A 65 11.97 -3.24 11.28
N HIS A 66 13.18 -3.57 10.82
CA HIS A 66 13.75 -4.91 10.81
C HIS A 66 14.35 -5.32 12.17
N ASP A 67 14.63 -4.37 13.06
CA ASP A 67 15.24 -4.67 14.35
C ASP A 67 14.30 -5.54 15.20
N PHE A 68 14.90 -6.50 15.92
CA PHE A 68 14.16 -7.31 16.86
C PHE A 68 13.54 -6.44 17.96
N GLY A 69 12.27 -6.70 18.31
CA GLY A 69 11.56 -5.93 19.32
C GLY A 69 10.90 -4.64 18.81
N GLN A 70 10.88 -4.39 17.50
CA GLN A 70 10.14 -3.26 16.90
C GLN A 70 8.63 -3.50 16.75
N TYR A 71 8.08 -4.19 17.74
CA TYR A 71 6.67 -4.52 17.85
C TYR A 71 6.20 -4.32 19.29
N GLN A 72 4.90 -4.13 19.46
CA GLN A 72 4.28 -3.99 20.76
C GLN A 72 4.11 -5.36 21.42
N LEU A 73 4.14 -5.37 22.75
CA LEU A 73 3.85 -6.56 23.56
C LEU A 73 2.53 -6.38 24.31
N ASN A 74 1.82 -7.47 24.52
CA ASN A 74 0.73 -7.56 25.48
C ASN A 74 1.31 -7.57 26.92
N PRO A 75 0.48 -7.31 27.95
CA PRO A 75 0.92 -7.36 29.35
C PRO A 75 1.51 -8.72 29.79
N ASP A 76 1.13 -9.81 29.11
CA ASP A 76 1.64 -11.17 29.34
C ASP A 76 2.97 -11.47 28.63
N GLY A 77 3.53 -10.50 27.90
CA GLY A 77 4.79 -10.64 27.17
C GLY A 77 4.65 -11.24 25.76
N THR A 78 3.45 -11.59 25.31
CA THR A 78 3.24 -12.06 23.93
C THR A 78 3.28 -10.90 22.92
N PRO A 79 3.74 -11.12 21.67
CA PRO A 79 3.66 -10.12 20.62
C PRO A 79 2.22 -9.68 20.37
N LYS A 80 2.00 -8.38 20.25
CA LYS A 80 0.68 -7.83 19.98
C LYS A 80 0.40 -7.86 18.49
N GLU A 81 -0.65 -8.58 18.12
CA GLU A 81 -1.04 -8.76 16.72
C GLU A 81 -1.97 -7.65 16.21
N ALA A 82 -1.78 -7.28 14.96
CA ALA A 82 -2.67 -6.42 14.20
C ALA A 82 -3.91 -7.21 13.77
N ASN A 83 -5.04 -6.50 13.66
CA ASN A 83 -6.30 -7.07 13.18
C ASN A 83 -6.92 -6.14 12.13
N LEU A 84 -7.67 -6.70 11.18
CA LEU A 84 -8.22 -5.91 10.07
C LEU A 84 -9.17 -4.80 10.53
N LYS A 85 -9.90 -5.01 11.63
CA LYS A 85 -10.92 -4.07 12.12
C LYS A 85 -10.32 -2.78 12.66
N GLU A 86 -9.25 -2.87 13.45
CA GLU A 86 -8.63 -1.75 14.15
C GLU A 86 -7.29 -1.33 13.54
N HIS A 87 -6.69 -2.21 12.75
CA HIS A 87 -5.32 -2.07 12.26
C HIS A 87 -5.22 -2.36 10.75
N GLY A 88 -6.30 -2.17 10.00
CA GLY A 88 -6.31 -2.39 8.54
C GLY A 88 -5.20 -1.64 7.78
N TYR A 89 -4.74 -0.51 8.31
CA TYR A 89 -3.59 0.24 7.77
C TYR A 89 -2.27 -0.54 7.78
N ILE A 90 -2.08 -1.49 8.71
CA ILE A 90 -0.91 -2.37 8.77
C ILE A 90 -0.91 -3.33 7.58
N PHE A 91 -2.04 -3.99 7.33
CA PHE A 91 -2.19 -4.91 6.20
C PHE A 91 -2.05 -4.18 4.85
N ALA A 92 -2.69 -3.00 4.72
CA ALA A 92 -2.56 -2.18 3.53
C ALA A 92 -1.11 -1.75 3.27
N ALA A 93 -0.37 -1.38 4.32
CA ALA A 93 1.05 -1.07 4.21
C ALA A 93 1.86 -2.29 3.79
N GLY A 94 1.64 -3.45 4.41
CA GLY A 94 2.33 -4.69 4.05
C GLY A 94 2.18 -5.06 2.58
N VAL A 95 0.95 -4.95 2.04
CA VAL A 95 0.68 -5.17 0.60
C VAL A 95 1.39 -4.15 -0.28
N LYS A 96 1.45 -2.88 0.14
CA LYS A 96 2.16 -1.84 -0.62
C LYS A 96 3.67 -2.07 -0.60
N VAL A 97 4.24 -2.46 0.54
CA VAL A 97 5.67 -2.80 0.68
C VAL A 97 6.00 -4.02 -0.17
N SER A 98 5.20 -5.09 -0.13
CA SER A 98 5.45 -6.29 -0.95
C SER A 98 5.38 -5.99 -2.45
N LYS A 99 4.48 -5.10 -2.88
CA LYS A 99 4.41 -4.66 -4.29
C LYS A 99 5.58 -3.77 -4.69
N LEU A 100 6.04 -2.89 -3.80
CA LEU A 100 7.24 -2.08 -4.02
C LEU A 100 8.45 -2.97 -4.23
N ILE A 101 8.63 -3.99 -3.38
CA ILE A 101 9.71 -4.96 -3.51
C ILE A 101 9.65 -5.67 -4.87
N ASP A 102 8.48 -6.19 -5.24
CA ASP A 102 8.26 -6.84 -6.53
C ASP A 102 8.58 -5.93 -7.74
N LYS A 103 8.12 -4.68 -7.70
CA LYS A 103 8.36 -3.67 -8.76
C LYS A 103 9.86 -3.49 -9.02
N TYR A 104 10.64 -3.35 -7.95
CA TYR A 104 12.08 -3.12 -8.08
C TYR A 104 12.87 -4.41 -8.33
N LEU A 105 12.41 -5.57 -7.83
CA LEU A 105 12.92 -6.88 -8.24
C LEU A 105 12.80 -7.08 -9.75
N GLY A 106 11.63 -6.79 -10.34
CA GLY A 106 11.40 -6.89 -11.79
C GLY A 106 12.38 -6.06 -12.59
N LYS A 107 12.56 -4.77 -12.24
CA LYS A 107 13.53 -3.88 -12.93
C LYS A 107 14.97 -4.40 -12.90
N ILE A 108 15.37 -5.05 -11.82
CA ILE A 108 16.72 -5.65 -11.71
C ILE A 108 16.82 -6.90 -12.58
N MET A 109 15.76 -7.70 -12.65
CA MET A 109 15.69 -8.87 -13.53
C MET A 109 15.85 -8.47 -14.99
N ASP A 110 15.11 -7.45 -15.42
CA ASP A 110 15.15 -6.94 -16.80
C ASP A 110 16.55 -6.43 -17.17
N ALA A 111 17.26 -5.81 -16.22
CA ALA A 111 18.62 -5.30 -16.43
C ALA A 111 19.73 -6.37 -16.39
N SER A 112 19.51 -7.51 -15.72
CA SER A 112 20.55 -8.53 -15.46
C SER A 112 20.41 -9.82 -16.25
N GLY A 113 19.20 -10.16 -16.74
CA GLY A 113 18.94 -11.38 -17.50
C GLY A 113 18.97 -12.69 -16.68
N GLU A 114 18.99 -12.65 -15.34
CA GLU A 114 19.08 -13.83 -14.46
C GLU A 114 17.75 -14.24 -13.77
N SER A 115 17.67 -15.49 -13.29
CA SER A 115 16.46 -16.12 -12.71
C SER A 115 16.16 -15.75 -11.23
N LEU A 116 14.87 -15.78 -10.85
CA LEU A 116 14.27 -15.41 -9.55
C LEU A 116 15.04 -15.83 -8.28
N ALA A 117 15.63 -17.02 -8.21
CA ALA A 117 16.25 -17.56 -6.99
C ALA A 117 17.61 -16.92 -6.62
N LYS A 118 18.32 -16.32 -7.60
CA LYS A 118 19.55 -15.54 -7.36
C LYS A 118 19.26 -14.06 -7.08
N ASN A 119 18.03 -13.61 -7.29
CA ASN A 119 17.70 -12.20 -7.44
C ASN A 119 17.15 -11.50 -6.18
N SER A 120 16.64 -12.23 -5.18
CA SER A 120 16.30 -11.62 -3.88
C SER A 120 17.54 -11.03 -3.19
N LEU A 121 18.67 -11.75 -3.25
CA LEU A 121 19.97 -11.26 -2.82
C LEU A 121 20.43 -10.09 -3.71
N GLN A 122 20.21 -10.16 -5.02
CA GLN A 122 20.55 -9.07 -5.95
C GLN A 122 19.70 -7.81 -5.74
N PHE A 123 18.45 -7.93 -5.30
CA PHE A 123 17.63 -6.79 -4.85
C PHE A 123 18.18 -6.18 -3.58
N LEU A 124 18.50 -7.00 -2.58
CA LEU A 124 19.18 -6.54 -1.37
C LEU A 124 20.53 -5.87 -1.68
N LEU A 125 21.26 -6.34 -2.69
CA LEU A 125 22.49 -5.73 -3.20
C LEU A 125 22.22 -4.46 -4.04
N SER A 126 21.14 -4.39 -4.81
CA SER A 126 20.78 -3.20 -5.60
C SER A 126 20.35 -2.04 -4.72
N LEU A 127 19.82 -2.33 -3.52
CA LEU A 127 19.60 -1.35 -2.48
C LEU A 127 20.93 -0.69 -2.05
N LEU A 128 22.09 -1.26 -2.40
CA LEU A 128 23.40 -0.63 -2.21
C LEU A 128 23.77 0.39 -3.29
N SER A 129 23.07 0.42 -4.44
CA SER A 129 23.28 1.44 -5.48
C SER A 129 22.55 2.74 -5.12
N GLU A 130 23.28 3.86 -5.07
CA GLU A 130 22.77 5.12 -4.50
C GLU A 130 21.53 5.65 -5.24
N GLU A 131 21.49 5.61 -6.57
CA GLU A 131 20.36 6.13 -7.35
C GLU A 131 19.06 5.34 -7.11
N ASN A 132 19.12 4.00 -7.14
CA ASN A 132 17.94 3.17 -6.91
C ASN A 132 17.52 3.20 -5.44
N ARG A 133 18.49 3.24 -4.52
CA ARG A 133 18.24 3.38 -3.08
C ARG A 133 17.38 4.61 -2.79
N GLN A 134 17.73 5.77 -3.33
CA GLN A 134 16.96 7.01 -3.08
C GLN A 134 15.51 6.92 -3.58
N LYS A 135 15.29 6.33 -4.77
CA LYS A 135 13.94 6.16 -5.33
C LYS A 135 13.11 5.18 -4.48
N ILE A 136 13.70 4.04 -4.12
CA ILE A 136 13.03 3.01 -3.30
C ILE A 136 12.71 3.56 -1.92
N ILE A 137 13.69 4.20 -1.24
CA ILE A 137 13.49 4.79 0.09
C ILE A 137 12.37 5.81 0.05
N LYS A 138 12.33 6.69 -0.95
CA LYS A 138 11.28 7.70 -1.06
C LYS A 138 9.88 7.10 -1.23
N GLU A 139 9.71 6.11 -2.11
CA GLU A 139 8.42 5.42 -2.29
C GLU A 139 8.03 4.64 -1.03
N TYR A 140 9.00 4.05 -0.34
CA TYR A 140 8.82 3.29 0.87
C TYR A 140 8.44 4.16 2.09
N GLU A 141 9.17 5.25 2.33
CA GLU A 141 8.84 6.26 3.35
C GLU A 141 7.41 6.79 3.18
N LYS A 142 6.98 6.98 1.93
CA LYS A 142 5.61 7.38 1.62
C LYS A 142 4.60 6.34 2.12
N ILE A 143 4.84 5.05 1.89
CA ILE A 143 3.97 3.97 2.38
C ILE A 143 3.87 3.98 3.91
N ILE A 144 5.02 4.13 4.60
CA ILE A 144 5.06 4.19 6.07
C ILE A 144 4.36 5.44 6.61
N HIS A 145 4.54 6.58 5.93
CA HIS A 145 3.87 7.84 6.28
C HIS A 145 2.35 7.75 6.12
N GLU A 146 1.87 7.16 5.03
CA GLU A 146 0.44 6.89 4.80
C GLU A 146 -0.13 6.00 5.92
N ALA A 147 0.58 4.93 6.30
CA ALA A 147 0.19 4.05 7.39
C ALA A 147 0.12 4.81 8.74
N LYS A 148 1.05 5.72 8.99
CA LYS A 148 1.08 6.56 10.20
C LYS A 148 -0.14 7.48 10.28
N ILE A 149 -0.47 8.16 9.18
CA ILE A 149 -1.65 9.03 9.11
C ILE A 149 -2.92 8.20 9.34
N ALA A 150 -3.04 7.05 8.68
CA ALA A 150 -4.19 6.17 8.83
C ALA A 150 -4.33 5.64 10.28
N SER A 151 -3.23 5.32 10.94
CA SER A 151 -3.22 4.93 12.36
C SER A 151 -3.70 6.05 13.27
N GLN A 152 -3.24 7.29 13.03
CA GLN A 152 -3.70 8.46 13.80
C GLN A 152 -5.20 8.71 13.60
N TRP A 153 -5.70 8.59 12.38
CA TRP A 153 -7.12 8.69 12.07
C TRP A 153 -7.93 7.64 12.84
N GLN A 154 -7.52 6.37 12.73
CA GLN A 154 -8.18 5.26 13.41
C GLN A 154 -8.17 5.43 14.93
N GLY A 155 -7.04 5.88 15.50
CA GLY A 155 -6.91 6.15 16.93
C GLY A 155 -7.87 7.25 17.41
N LYS A 156 -8.05 8.32 16.62
CA LYS A 156 -9.03 9.39 16.93
C LYS A 156 -10.46 8.88 16.85
N VAL A 157 -10.81 8.15 15.78
CA VAL A 157 -12.15 7.56 15.62
C VAL A 157 -12.49 6.63 16.78
N SER A 158 -11.59 5.71 17.13
CA SER A 158 -11.79 4.80 18.26
C SER A 158 -11.97 5.53 19.58
N ARG A 159 -11.23 6.64 19.81
CA ARG A 159 -11.38 7.46 21.03
C ARG A 159 -12.75 8.12 21.08
N ILE A 160 -13.17 8.77 20.00
CA ILE A 160 -14.49 9.42 19.91
C ILE A 160 -15.60 8.39 20.11
N GLN A 161 -15.51 7.23 19.47
CA GLN A 161 -16.49 6.14 19.62
C GLN A 161 -16.60 5.64 21.07
N LYS A 162 -15.46 5.49 21.78
CA LYS A 162 -15.46 5.12 23.20
C LYS A 162 -16.10 6.21 24.07
N SER A 163 -15.74 7.47 23.84
CA SER A 163 -16.32 8.61 24.58
C SER A 163 -17.82 8.77 24.32
N LEU A 164 -18.31 8.44 23.13
CA LEU A 164 -19.73 8.47 22.79
C LEU A 164 -20.59 7.50 23.62
N ALA A 165 -20.00 6.42 24.15
CA ALA A 165 -20.72 5.43 24.93
C ALA A 165 -21.20 5.97 26.28
N SER A 166 -20.44 6.88 26.90
CA SER A 166 -20.76 7.48 28.20
C SER A 166 -21.18 8.95 28.10
N ALA A 167 -21.01 9.60 26.95
CA ALA A 167 -21.38 11.01 26.77
C ALA A 167 -22.91 11.22 26.78
N SER A 168 -23.32 12.36 27.34
CA SER A 168 -24.72 12.81 27.39
C SER A 168 -24.86 14.28 27.00
N GLY A 169 -26.09 14.71 26.72
CA GLY A 169 -26.41 16.11 26.40
C GLY A 169 -25.52 16.68 25.30
N SER A 170 -24.97 17.87 25.53
CA SER A 170 -24.15 18.56 24.54
C SER A 170 -22.82 17.89 24.23
N GLN A 171 -22.20 17.19 25.18
CA GLN A 171 -20.95 16.46 24.91
C GLN A 171 -21.17 15.37 23.86
N LYS A 172 -22.32 14.67 23.92
CA LYS A 172 -22.67 13.64 22.93
C LYS A 172 -22.89 14.25 21.54
N ILE A 173 -23.46 15.44 21.48
CA ILE A 173 -23.69 16.19 20.24
C ILE A 173 -22.35 16.62 19.63
N GLU A 174 -21.46 17.20 20.43
CA GLU A 174 -20.13 17.63 20.00
C GLU A 174 -19.32 16.47 19.43
N LEU A 175 -19.24 15.35 20.14
CA LEU A 175 -18.53 14.14 19.68
C LEU A 175 -19.12 13.57 18.37
N ARG A 176 -20.44 13.66 18.16
CA ARG A 176 -21.08 13.24 16.90
C ARG A 176 -20.71 14.17 15.74
N SER A 177 -20.67 15.48 16.01
CA SER A 177 -20.22 16.46 15.02
C SER A 177 -18.76 16.24 14.66
N GLU A 178 -17.89 16.07 15.66
CA GLU A 178 -16.46 15.80 15.45
C GLU A 178 -16.26 14.52 14.63
N LEU A 179 -16.97 13.43 14.96
CA LEU A 179 -16.89 12.19 14.19
C LEU A 179 -17.31 12.41 12.73
N ALA A 180 -18.40 13.14 12.48
CA ALA A 180 -18.87 13.41 11.13
C ALA A 180 -17.85 14.22 10.31
N GLU A 181 -17.22 15.24 10.91
CA GLU A 181 -16.14 16.01 10.26
C GLU A 181 -14.90 15.14 9.97
N LEU A 182 -14.54 14.26 10.90
CA LEU A 182 -13.38 13.38 10.79
C LEU A 182 -13.56 12.35 9.67
N VAL A 183 -14.77 11.79 9.54
CA VAL A 183 -15.15 10.90 8.42
C VAL A 183 -15.24 11.69 7.11
N ALA A 184 -15.77 12.91 7.11
CA ALA A 184 -15.84 13.74 5.92
C ALA A 184 -14.45 14.03 5.33
N LYS A 185 -13.49 14.42 6.17
CA LYS A 185 -12.09 14.66 5.75
C LYS A 185 -11.45 13.40 5.18
N GLN A 186 -11.68 12.25 5.80
CA GLN A 186 -11.13 10.98 5.33
C GLN A 186 -11.73 10.54 3.99
N ALA A 187 -13.03 10.69 3.79
CA ALA A 187 -13.67 10.40 2.51
C ALA A 187 -13.06 11.25 1.39
N GLN A 188 -12.86 12.55 1.63
CA GLN A 188 -12.24 13.44 0.66
C GLN A 188 -10.81 13.02 0.32
N GLN A 189 -10.03 12.65 1.34
CA GLN A 189 -8.65 12.20 1.16
C GLN A 189 -8.58 10.88 0.38
N ALA A 190 -9.39 9.89 0.76
CA ALA A 190 -9.46 8.59 0.09
C ALA A 190 -9.82 8.72 -1.40
N GLY A 191 -10.72 9.66 -1.75
CA GLY A 191 -11.05 9.94 -3.16
C GLY A 191 -9.86 10.51 -3.95
N LYS A 192 -9.11 11.45 -3.36
CA LYS A 192 -7.91 12.03 -3.99
C LYS A 192 -6.80 10.99 -4.18
N GLU A 193 -6.58 10.17 -3.15
CA GLU A 193 -5.56 9.12 -3.18
C GLU A 193 -5.88 8.03 -4.22
N TYR A 194 -7.14 7.62 -4.31
CA TYR A 194 -7.57 6.63 -5.30
C TYR A 194 -7.39 7.12 -6.74
N GLU A 195 -7.81 8.36 -7.03
CA GLU A 195 -7.59 8.96 -8.37
C GLU A 195 -6.10 9.02 -8.72
N LEU A 196 -5.27 9.47 -7.78
CA LEU A 196 -3.82 9.54 -7.98
C LEU A 196 -3.20 8.15 -8.17
N LEU A 197 -3.63 7.15 -7.40
CA LEU A 197 -3.16 5.78 -7.51
C LEU A 197 -3.46 5.19 -8.89
N VAL A 198 -4.72 5.29 -9.35
CA VAL A 198 -5.13 4.79 -10.66
C VAL A 198 -4.35 5.51 -11.77
N LYS A 199 -4.20 6.83 -11.66
CA LYS A 199 -3.40 7.61 -12.62
C LYS A 199 -1.96 7.12 -12.71
N ASN A 200 -1.32 6.87 -11.57
CA ASN A 200 0.07 6.42 -11.55
C ASN A 200 0.21 5.00 -12.11
N ILE A 201 -0.70 4.08 -11.76
CA ILE A 201 -0.69 2.70 -12.30
C ILE A 201 -0.86 2.72 -13.82
N LEU A 202 -1.79 3.53 -14.35
CA LEU A 202 -1.99 3.65 -15.79
C LEU A 202 -0.75 4.21 -16.49
N GLN A 203 -0.11 5.23 -15.90
CA GLN A 203 1.12 5.80 -16.45
C GLN A 203 2.27 4.79 -16.45
N GLU A 204 2.48 4.08 -15.33
CA GLU A 204 3.52 3.05 -15.22
C GLU A 204 3.31 1.95 -16.27
N ALA A 205 2.09 1.44 -16.42
CA ALA A 205 1.76 0.43 -17.42
C ALA A 205 1.94 0.94 -18.86
N GLU A 206 1.57 2.19 -19.15
CA GLU A 206 1.76 2.79 -20.48
C GLU A 206 3.25 2.96 -20.82
N ASP A 207 4.06 3.37 -19.85
CA ASP A 207 5.50 3.53 -19.99
C ASP A 207 6.21 2.18 -20.21
N GLU A 208 5.76 1.12 -19.53
CA GLU A 208 6.24 -0.25 -19.74
C GLU A 208 5.92 -0.73 -21.16
N VAL A 209 4.67 -0.57 -21.63
CA VAL A 209 4.28 -0.94 -23.01
C VAL A 209 5.09 -0.15 -24.04
N GLN A 210 5.31 1.15 -23.81
CA GLN A 210 6.14 1.99 -24.67
C GLN A 210 7.60 1.49 -24.72
N THR A 211 8.14 1.06 -23.59
CA THR A 211 9.51 0.54 -23.48
C THR A 211 9.65 -0.76 -24.25
N VAL A 212 8.78 -1.74 -24.02
CA VAL A 212 8.77 -3.04 -24.72
C VAL A 212 8.60 -2.85 -26.24
N SER A 213 7.67 -1.97 -26.66
CA SER A 213 7.45 -1.66 -28.07
C SER A 213 8.73 -1.10 -28.73
N LYS A 214 9.45 -0.23 -28.03
CA LYS A 214 10.72 0.35 -28.50
C LYS A 214 11.81 -0.73 -28.62
N GLU A 215 11.96 -1.60 -27.63
CA GLU A 215 12.97 -2.67 -27.61
C GLU A 215 12.77 -3.68 -28.75
N ILE A 216 11.52 -4.08 -29.01
CA ILE A 216 11.16 -4.96 -30.13
C ILE A 216 11.55 -4.30 -31.45
N ARG A 217 11.22 -3.02 -31.63
CA ARG A 217 11.56 -2.25 -32.83
C ARG A 217 13.07 -2.17 -33.05
N GLU A 218 13.83 -1.90 -31.99
CA GLU A 218 15.29 -1.79 -32.06
C GLU A 218 15.94 -3.13 -32.38
N SER A 219 15.47 -4.21 -31.76
CA SER A 219 15.95 -5.58 -32.03
C SER A 219 15.65 -6.04 -33.45
N ALA A 220 14.44 -5.75 -33.96
CA ALA A 220 14.05 -6.01 -35.34
C ALA A 220 14.92 -5.22 -36.34
N MET A 221 15.26 -3.97 -36.03
CA MET A 221 16.17 -3.16 -36.84
C MET A 221 17.61 -3.69 -36.84
N ASN A 222 18.06 -4.33 -35.75
CA ASN A 222 19.42 -4.89 -35.67
C ASN A 222 19.61 -6.13 -36.57
N ILE A 223 18.56 -6.92 -36.81
CA ILE A 223 18.62 -8.10 -37.70
C ILE A 223 18.23 -7.79 -39.16
N ARG A 224 18.01 -6.51 -39.48
CA ARG A 224 17.60 -6.06 -40.83
C ARG A 224 18.58 -6.46 -41.94
N GLN A 225 19.84 -6.75 -41.63
CA GLN A 225 20.82 -7.17 -42.65
C GLN A 225 20.47 -8.52 -43.31
N TYR A 226 19.53 -9.28 -42.70
CA TYR A 226 19.04 -10.56 -43.19
C TYR A 226 17.62 -10.48 -43.76
N LEU A 227 16.98 -9.30 -43.76
CA LEU A 227 15.58 -9.10 -44.13
C LEU A 227 15.40 -7.84 -44.97
N SER A 228 14.41 -7.81 -45.85
CA SER A 228 13.99 -6.58 -46.52
C SER A 228 13.33 -5.61 -45.52
N TYR A 229 13.30 -4.32 -45.87
CA TYR A 229 12.60 -3.32 -45.07
C TYR A 229 11.12 -3.68 -44.85
N ALA A 230 10.45 -4.21 -45.88
CA ALA A 230 9.05 -4.60 -45.80
C ALA A 230 8.81 -5.75 -44.81
N GLU A 231 9.70 -6.75 -44.79
CA GLU A 231 9.63 -7.86 -43.83
C GLU A 231 9.85 -7.38 -42.39
N VAL A 232 10.80 -6.46 -42.17
CA VAL A 232 11.03 -5.85 -40.85
C VAL A 232 9.81 -5.04 -40.39
N GLN A 233 9.18 -4.25 -41.27
CA GLN A 233 7.96 -3.50 -40.92
C GLN A 233 6.78 -4.43 -40.61
N ALA A 234 6.56 -5.47 -41.41
CA ALA A 234 5.51 -6.45 -41.17
C ALA A 234 5.70 -7.18 -39.83
N MET A 235 6.94 -7.45 -39.44
CA MET A 235 7.29 -8.08 -38.17
C MET A 235 7.05 -7.17 -36.97
N ILE A 236 7.32 -5.86 -37.08
CA ILE A 236 7.16 -4.89 -35.98
C ILE A 236 5.72 -4.40 -35.84
N ALA A 237 4.95 -4.34 -36.94
CA ALA A 237 3.62 -3.74 -36.97
C ALA A 237 2.66 -4.19 -35.85
N PRO A 238 2.59 -5.49 -35.44
CA PRO A 238 1.75 -5.92 -34.32
C PRO A 238 2.17 -5.38 -32.95
N TYR A 239 3.44 -4.99 -32.80
CA TYR A 239 4.06 -4.57 -31.54
C TYR A 239 4.21 -3.05 -31.42
N GLU A 240 3.61 -2.29 -32.34
CA GLU A 240 3.48 -0.85 -32.17
C GLU A 240 2.65 -0.54 -30.92
N LYS A 241 3.07 0.47 -30.15
CA LYS A 241 2.37 0.89 -28.92
C LYS A 241 0.86 1.08 -29.15
N SER A 242 0.47 1.64 -30.30
CA SER A 242 -0.93 1.86 -30.69
C SER A 242 -1.78 0.58 -30.77
N ARG A 243 -1.15 -0.59 -30.91
CA ARG A 243 -1.81 -1.90 -30.92
C ARG A 243 -1.71 -2.64 -29.59
N LEU A 244 -0.66 -2.37 -28.81
CA LEU A 244 -0.43 -2.99 -27.51
C LEU A 244 -1.15 -2.26 -26.37
N TRP A 245 -1.38 -0.96 -26.51
CA TRP A 245 -2.00 -0.10 -25.50
C TRP A 245 -3.41 0.33 -25.91
N ASP A 246 -4.40 -0.04 -25.10
CA ASP A 246 -5.77 0.43 -25.26
C ASP A 246 -5.97 1.78 -24.55
N SER A 247 -5.69 2.86 -25.27
CA SER A 247 -5.90 4.23 -24.78
C SER A 247 -7.36 4.51 -24.40
N ALA A 248 -8.33 3.85 -25.03
CA ALA A 248 -9.74 4.05 -24.75
C ALA A 248 -10.09 3.43 -23.39
N GLU A 249 -9.62 2.22 -23.11
CA GLU A 249 -9.82 1.55 -21.83
C GLU A 249 -9.06 2.22 -20.69
N ALA A 250 -7.83 2.71 -20.94
CA ALA A 250 -7.10 3.53 -19.97
C ALA A 250 -7.85 4.82 -19.62
N THR A 251 -8.44 5.49 -20.63
CA THR A 251 -9.26 6.68 -20.43
C THR A 251 -10.54 6.36 -19.66
N ASN A 252 -11.21 5.26 -19.99
CA ASN A 252 -12.39 4.77 -19.28
C ASN A 252 -12.08 4.52 -17.79
N THR A 253 -11.00 3.80 -17.50
CA THR A 253 -10.52 3.51 -16.15
C THR A 253 -10.21 4.81 -15.36
N SER A 254 -9.52 5.76 -15.99
CA SER A 254 -9.25 7.08 -15.41
C SER A 254 -10.54 7.85 -15.07
N ASN A 255 -11.53 7.80 -15.96
CA ASN A 255 -12.83 8.45 -15.74
C ASN A 255 -13.63 7.79 -14.60
N GLN A 256 -13.59 6.46 -14.48
CA GLN A 256 -14.21 5.76 -13.35
C GLN A 256 -13.57 6.18 -12.01
N ALA A 257 -12.25 6.36 -11.98
CA ALA A 257 -11.56 6.86 -10.78
C ALA A 257 -11.96 8.29 -10.41
N LYS A 258 -12.12 9.18 -11.40
CA LYS A 258 -12.65 10.53 -11.20
C LYS A 258 -14.09 10.51 -10.65
N GLN A 259 -14.94 9.64 -11.19
CA GLN A 259 -16.32 9.48 -10.71
C GLN A 259 -16.36 8.97 -9.27
N TYR A 260 -15.50 8.02 -8.91
CA TYR A 260 -15.38 7.54 -7.53
C TYR A 260 -14.96 8.66 -6.57
N LYS A 261 -13.93 9.44 -6.93
CA LYS A 261 -13.53 10.63 -6.18
C LYS A 261 -14.67 11.63 -6.03
N GLN A 262 -15.45 11.88 -7.08
CA GLN A 262 -16.59 12.79 -7.01
C GLN A 262 -17.64 12.29 -6.01
N LYS A 263 -18.00 11.00 -6.06
CA LYS A 263 -18.93 10.39 -5.09
C LYS A 263 -18.45 10.57 -3.64
N LEU A 264 -17.16 10.38 -3.38
CA LEU A 264 -16.59 10.59 -2.04
C LEU A 264 -16.54 12.08 -1.65
N THR A 265 -16.35 12.98 -2.62
CA THR A 265 -16.41 14.43 -2.39
C THR A 265 -17.82 14.86 -2.03
N ASP A 266 -18.83 14.36 -2.73
CA ASP A 266 -20.24 14.64 -2.44
C ASP A 266 -20.64 14.08 -1.07
N PHE A 267 -20.20 12.86 -0.75
CA PHE A 267 -20.42 12.25 0.56
C PHE A 267 -19.77 13.08 1.69
N SER A 268 -18.52 13.52 1.49
CA SER A 268 -17.81 14.42 2.41
C SER A 268 -18.56 15.74 2.62
N GLY A 269 -19.07 16.34 1.54
CA GLY A 269 -19.88 17.55 1.60
C GLY A 269 -21.16 17.36 2.43
N LYS A 270 -21.89 16.25 2.21
CA LYS A 270 -23.08 15.91 2.99
C LYS A 270 -22.78 15.74 4.47
N LEU A 271 -21.71 15.01 4.83
CA LEU A 271 -21.30 14.84 6.23
C LEU A 271 -20.88 16.16 6.88
N THR A 272 -20.20 17.03 6.14
CA THR A 272 -19.85 18.37 6.62
C THR A 272 -21.10 19.21 6.92
N THR A 273 -22.12 19.14 6.06
CA THR A 273 -23.41 19.79 6.32
C THR A 273 -24.10 19.18 7.55
N VAL A 274 -24.07 17.86 7.71
CA VAL A 274 -24.62 17.20 8.91
C VAL A 274 -23.93 17.69 10.18
N ALA A 275 -22.59 17.75 10.21
CA ALA A 275 -21.84 18.25 11.35
C ALA A 275 -22.25 19.69 11.73
N LYS A 276 -22.30 20.58 10.73
CA LYS A 276 -22.75 21.98 10.92
C LYS A 276 -24.18 22.07 11.46
N ASN A 277 -25.10 21.29 10.92
CA ASN A 277 -26.49 21.28 11.37
C ASN A 277 -26.60 20.80 12.82
N ILE A 278 -25.86 19.74 13.19
CA ILE A 278 -25.81 19.24 14.57
C ILE A 278 -25.37 20.35 15.54
N GLN A 279 -24.31 21.09 15.20
CA GLN A 279 -23.82 22.21 16.01
C GLN A 279 -24.83 23.36 16.10
N ALA A 280 -25.45 23.73 14.97
CA ALA A 280 -26.43 24.82 14.92
C ALA A 280 -27.69 24.52 15.75
N TYR A 281 -28.23 23.30 15.65
CA TYR A 281 -29.39 22.89 16.45
C TYR A 281 -29.10 22.91 17.96
N ASP A 282 -27.91 22.47 18.38
CA ASP A 282 -27.52 22.52 19.80
C ASP A 282 -27.42 23.95 20.33
N GLN A 283 -26.85 24.86 19.54
CA GLN A 283 -26.79 26.28 19.88
C GLN A 283 -28.19 26.89 20.00
N GLN A 284 -29.08 26.64 19.04
CA GLN A 284 -30.46 27.13 19.06
C GLN A 284 -31.24 26.59 20.26
N ALA A 285 -31.14 25.28 20.53
CA ALA A 285 -31.81 24.66 21.67
C ALA A 285 -31.33 25.28 23.00
N ARG A 286 -30.02 25.45 23.18
CA ARG A 286 -29.46 26.15 24.34
C ARG A 286 -30.00 27.57 24.48
N SER A 287 -29.98 28.36 23.41
CA SER A 287 -30.49 29.74 23.45
C SER A 287 -31.98 29.80 23.80
N SER A 288 -32.80 28.86 23.31
CA SER A 288 -34.24 28.84 23.62
C SER A 288 -34.59 28.36 25.03
N LEU A 289 -33.78 27.46 25.60
CA LEU A 289 -34.06 26.84 26.91
C LEU A 289 -33.46 27.62 28.10
N PHE A 290 -32.44 28.44 27.85
CA PHE A 290 -31.73 29.20 28.89
C PHE A 290 -31.93 30.72 28.81
N GLN A 291 -32.86 31.21 27.97
CA GLN A 291 -33.39 32.56 28.10
C GLN A 291 -34.31 32.64 29.33
N LYS A 292 -33.75 33.05 30.47
CA LYS A 292 -34.46 33.65 31.61
C LYS A 292 -33.82 35.00 31.92
#